data_AF-A0A3B8M3Q4-F1
#
_entry.id   AF-A0A3B8M3Q4-F1
#
_cell.length_a   1.000
_cell.length_b   1.000
_cell.length_c   1.000
_cell.angle_alpha   90.00
_cell.angle_beta   90.00
_cell.angle_gamma   90.00
#
_symmetry.space_group_name_H-M   'P 1'
#
loop_
_entity.id
_entity.type
_entity.pdbx_description
1 polymer ?
#
loop_
_entity_poly.entity_id
_entity_poly.type
_entity_poly.pdbx_seq_one_letter_code
_entity_poly.pdbx_strand_id
1 'polypeptide(L)'
;MGEQNVEVQSDREREWSLLRRKYLVGPSERRASSAQGIHHLALLSSDVERTIEFYQGVLEFPLTELFENRDYSGSTHFFFDLGNGNALAFFDFPGLEMEPYKEVLGSLHHLAISVPLDTWKRLRVKLETAGIEIAFEHAGSIYFNGPDGERLELLAEPLGEMNGRPVL
;
A
#
# COMPACT_ATOMS: atom_id res chain seq x y z
N MET A 1 27.09 -17.35 27.69
CA MET A 1 27.19 -17.27 26.22
C MET A 1 26.32 -16.11 25.77
N GLY A 2 26.91 -14.92 25.69
CA GLY A 2 26.19 -13.70 25.37
C GLY A 2 27.21 -12.65 24.98
N GLU A 3 27.58 -12.63 23.70
CA GLU A 3 28.55 -11.69 23.11
C GLU A 3 28.48 -11.83 21.57
N GLN A 4 27.36 -11.44 20.95
CA GLN A 4 27.28 -11.24 19.48
C GLN A 4 26.37 -10.08 19.03
N ASN A 5 25.74 -9.32 19.94
CA ASN A 5 24.76 -8.28 19.55
C ASN A 5 25.28 -6.84 19.51
N VAL A 6 26.54 -6.57 19.87
CA VAL A 6 27.04 -5.17 20.03
C VAL A 6 27.72 -4.62 18.77
N GLU A 7 28.37 -5.47 17.97
CA GLU A 7 29.19 -5.03 16.82
C GLU A 7 28.35 -4.65 15.59
N VAL A 8 27.37 -5.48 15.23
CA VAL A 8 26.47 -5.29 14.06
C VAL A 8 25.64 -4.00 14.17
N GLN A 9 25.24 -3.61 15.38
CA GLN A 9 24.43 -2.42 15.62
C GLN A 9 25.24 -1.13 15.35
N SER A 10 26.51 -1.12 15.75
CA SER A 10 27.40 0.03 15.56
C SER A 10 27.78 0.29 14.09
N ASP A 11 27.94 -0.76 13.29
CA ASP A 11 28.26 -0.65 11.87
C ASP A 11 27.08 -0.07 11.08
N ARG A 12 25.85 -0.47 11.42
CA ARG A 12 24.62 0.08 10.80
C ARG A 12 24.39 1.54 11.15
N GLU A 13 24.61 1.94 12.40
CA GLU A 13 24.48 3.35 12.81
C GLU A 13 25.48 4.24 12.05
N ARG A 14 26.72 3.77 11.90
CA ARG A 14 27.74 4.45 11.11
C ARG A 14 27.35 4.53 9.63
N GLU A 15 26.89 3.42 9.05
CA GLU A 15 26.41 3.34 7.67
C GLU A 15 25.27 4.35 7.43
N TRP A 16 24.23 4.34 8.27
CA TRP A 16 23.11 5.29 8.15
C TRP A 16 23.55 6.73 8.31
N SER A 17 24.47 7.01 9.24
CA SER A 17 25.04 8.34 9.41
C SER A 17 25.78 8.80 8.14
N LEU A 18 26.50 7.89 7.48
CA LEU A 18 27.17 8.16 6.21
C LEU A 18 26.17 8.39 5.07
N LEU A 19 25.12 7.56 4.95
CA LEU A 19 24.08 7.71 3.94
C LEU A 19 23.31 9.02 4.09
N ARG A 20 22.91 9.39 5.32
CA ARG A 20 22.23 10.66 5.60
C ARG A 20 23.11 11.84 5.24
N ARG A 21 24.37 11.85 5.69
CA ARG A 21 25.32 12.92 5.33
C ARG A 21 25.54 13.02 3.82
N LYS A 22 25.53 11.90 3.11
CA LYS A 22 25.81 11.87 1.67
C LYS A 22 24.61 12.27 0.81
N TYR A 23 23.39 11.89 1.19
CA TYR A 23 22.23 11.96 0.30
C TYR A 23 21.02 12.72 0.85
N LEU A 24 20.88 12.88 2.17
CA LEU A 24 19.72 13.55 2.76
C LEU A 24 19.91 15.07 2.71
N VAL A 25 19.27 15.70 1.73
CA VAL A 25 19.26 17.16 1.57
C VAL A 25 18.16 17.79 2.42
N GLY A 26 18.48 18.88 3.11
CA GLY A 26 17.53 19.61 3.96
C GLY A 26 16.33 20.15 3.15
N PRO A 27 15.13 20.25 3.73
CA PRO A 27 13.91 20.62 2.98
C PRO A 27 14.03 21.89 2.14
N SER A 28 14.72 22.93 2.64
CA SER A 28 14.92 24.20 1.92
C SER A 28 15.93 24.14 0.77
N GLU A 29 16.74 23.07 0.70
CA GLU A 29 17.78 22.86 -0.31
C GLU A 29 17.36 21.81 -1.35
N ARG A 30 16.23 21.11 -1.12
CA ARG A 30 15.70 20.13 -2.07
C ARG A 30 15.29 20.86 -3.35
N ARG A 31 15.71 20.33 -4.49
CA ARG A 31 15.23 20.79 -5.80
C ARG A 31 13.76 20.42 -5.95
N ALA A 32 13.03 21.20 -6.74
CA ALA A 32 11.69 20.82 -7.15
C ALA A 32 11.71 19.42 -7.81
N SER A 33 10.73 18.59 -7.46
CA SER A 33 10.56 17.28 -8.08
C SER A 33 10.25 17.44 -9.57
N SER A 34 10.76 16.52 -10.39
CA SER A 34 10.31 16.36 -11.78
C SER A 34 9.05 15.50 -11.89
N ALA A 35 8.70 14.78 -10.82
CA ALA A 35 7.48 13.99 -10.73
C ALA A 35 6.31 14.85 -10.22
N GLN A 36 5.10 14.51 -10.66
CA GLN A 36 3.87 15.16 -10.20
C GLN A 36 3.10 14.33 -9.16
N GLY A 37 3.59 13.13 -8.84
CA GLY A 37 2.95 12.19 -7.91
C GLY A 37 2.82 10.80 -8.53
N ILE A 38 2.14 9.90 -7.80
CA ILE A 38 1.66 8.64 -8.36
C ILE A 38 0.40 8.93 -9.16
N HIS A 39 0.32 8.43 -10.40
CA HIS A 39 -0.87 8.58 -11.23
C HIS A 39 -1.90 7.48 -10.91
N HIS A 40 -1.46 6.23 -10.84
CA HIS A 40 -2.20 5.09 -10.30
C HIS A 40 -1.24 3.94 -9.97
N LEU A 41 -1.71 2.96 -9.20
CA LEU A 41 -1.08 1.65 -9.02
C LEU A 41 -2.00 0.59 -9.64
N ALA A 42 -1.45 -0.34 -10.41
CA ALA A 42 -2.22 -1.46 -10.97
C ALA A 42 -1.78 -2.78 -10.32
N LEU A 43 -2.75 -3.55 -9.83
CA LEU A 43 -2.56 -4.87 -9.24
C LEU A 43 -3.28 -5.95 -10.08
N LEU A 44 -3.11 -7.20 -9.68
CA LEU A 44 -3.72 -8.34 -10.35
C LEU A 44 -4.88 -8.86 -9.50
N SER A 45 -5.98 -9.22 -10.15
CA SER A 45 -7.17 -9.80 -9.54
C SER A 45 -7.37 -11.20 -10.10
N SER A 46 -7.54 -12.20 -9.22
CA SER A 46 -7.97 -13.54 -9.65
C SER A 46 -9.50 -13.67 -9.78
N ASP A 47 -10.24 -12.73 -9.19
CA ASP A 47 -11.70 -12.69 -9.20
C ASP A 47 -12.19 -11.23 -9.08
N VAL A 48 -12.71 -10.71 -10.20
CA VAL A 48 -13.13 -9.30 -10.34
C VAL A 48 -14.23 -8.94 -9.34
N GLU A 49 -15.24 -9.79 -9.16
CA GLU A 49 -16.38 -9.51 -8.28
C GLU A 49 -15.92 -9.47 -6.82
N ARG A 50 -15.11 -10.45 -6.40
CA ARG A 50 -14.54 -10.49 -5.05
C ARG A 50 -13.64 -9.27 -4.77
N THR A 51 -12.86 -8.83 -5.76
CA THR A 51 -12.06 -7.59 -5.63
C THR A 51 -12.97 -6.37 -5.46
N ILE A 52 -14.05 -6.25 -6.23
CA ILE A 52 -15.01 -5.13 -6.10
C ILE A 52 -15.70 -5.15 -4.73
N GLU A 53 -16.20 -6.30 -4.29
CA GLU A 53 -16.84 -6.44 -2.98
C GLU A 53 -15.91 -6.03 -1.83
N PHE A 54 -14.63 -6.37 -1.94
CA PHE A 54 -13.64 -5.97 -0.95
C PHE A 54 -13.33 -4.47 -0.99
N TYR A 55 -12.88 -3.94 -2.12
CA TYR A 55 -12.41 -2.55 -2.19
C TYR A 55 -13.55 -1.54 -2.10
N GLN A 56 -14.67 -1.78 -2.78
CA GLN A 56 -15.84 -0.91 -2.69
C GLN A 56 -16.73 -1.23 -1.50
N GLY A 57 -17.02 -2.51 -1.25
CA GLY A 57 -17.95 -2.91 -0.21
C GLY A 57 -17.36 -2.79 1.20
N VAL A 58 -16.18 -3.36 1.42
CA VAL A 58 -15.52 -3.36 2.75
C VAL A 58 -14.77 -2.05 2.99
N LEU A 59 -13.83 -1.70 2.10
CA LEU A 59 -12.95 -0.54 2.28
C LEU A 59 -13.58 0.80 1.87
N GLU A 60 -14.71 0.77 1.15
CA GLU A 60 -15.45 1.96 0.70
C GLU A 60 -14.71 2.84 -0.31
N PHE A 61 -13.81 2.24 -1.08
CA PHE A 61 -13.18 2.89 -2.22
C PHE A 61 -14.08 2.68 -3.45
N PRO A 62 -14.75 3.72 -3.96
CA PRO A 62 -15.73 3.56 -5.04
C PRO A 62 -15.09 3.00 -6.30
N LEU A 63 -15.75 2.04 -6.95
CA LEU A 63 -15.41 1.65 -8.32
C LEU A 63 -15.79 2.82 -9.24
N THR A 64 -14.84 3.25 -10.08
CA THR A 64 -14.98 4.43 -10.95
C THR A 64 -15.13 4.06 -12.40
N GLU A 65 -14.39 3.04 -12.85
CA GLU A 65 -14.38 2.58 -14.24
C GLU A 65 -14.20 1.06 -14.29
N LEU A 66 -14.79 0.43 -15.30
CA LEU A 66 -14.63 -0.99 -15.62
C LEU A 66 -14.82 -1.18 -17.12
N PHE A 67 -13.79 -1.67 -17.81
CA PHE A 67 -13.82 -1.89 -19.25
C PHE A 67 -12.88 -3.03 -19.65
N GLU A 68 -12.98 -3.49 -20.90
CA GLU A 68 -12.11 -4.56 -21.40
C GLU A 68 -10.66 -4.05 -21.51
N ASN A 69 -9.71 -4.84 -20.99
CA ASN A 69 -8.29 -4.61 -21.15
C ASN A 69 -7.94 -4.61 -22.64
N ARG A 70 -7.33 -3.51 -23.09
CA ARG A 70 -6.92 -3.33 -24.49
C ARG A 70 -5.93 -4.39 -24.97
N ASP A 71 -5.09 -4.90 -24.06
CA ASP A 71 -3.92 -5.70 -24.42
C ASP A 71 -4.19 -7.22 -24.28
N TYR A 72 -5.34 -7.62 -23.72
CA TYR A 72 -5.74 -9.03 -23.58
C TYR A 72 -7.27 -9.17 -23.68
N SER A 73 -7.77 -9.82 -24.73
CA SER A 73 -9.22 -9.95 -24.93
C SER A 73 -9.87 -10.79 -23.83
N GLY A 74 -11.01 -10.30 -23.33
CA GLY A 74 -11.73 -10.89 -22.20
C GLY A 74 -11.15 -10.55 -20.84
N SER A 75 -9.95 -9.95 -20.74
CA SER A 75 -9.45 -9.37 -19.49
C SER A 75 -10.16 -8.05 -19.22
N THR A 76 -10.34 -7.74 -17.96
CA THR A 76 -10.98 -6.56 -17.40
C THR A 76 -9.90 -5.63 -16.88
N HIS A 77 -10.07 -4.33 -17.11
CA HIS A 77 -9.32 -3.28 -16.46
C HIS A 77 -10.30 -2.39 -15.70
N PHE A 78 -10.10 -2.27 -14.39
CA PHE A 78 -11.05 -1.59 -13.52
C PHE A 78 -10.37 -0.80 -12.42
N PHE A 79 -11.02 0.27 -11.95
CA PHE A 79 -10.40 1.32 -11.14
C PHE A 79 -11.23 1.68 -9.92
N PHE A 80 -10.57 1.94 -8.79
CA PHE A 80 -11.15 2.49 -7.58
C PHE A 80 -10.58 3.88 -7.28
N ASP A 81 -11.40 4.78 -6.76
CA ASP A 81 -10.96 6.07 -6.23
C ASP A 81 -10.29 5.89 -4.86
N LEU A 82 -9.01 6.22 -4.75
CA LEU A 82 -8.23 6.22 -3.49
C LEU A 82 -8.18 7.62 -2.83
N GLY A 83 -8.90 8.58 -3.38
CA GLY A 83 -8.86 9.97 -2.96
C GLY A 83 -7.62 10.71 -3.45
N ASN A 84 -7.61 12.03 -3.22
CA ASN A 84 -6.53 12.92 -3.62
C ASN A 84 -6.14 12.81 -5.12
N GLY A 85 -7.11 12.48 -5.99
CA GLY A 85 -6.88 12.28 -7.42
C GLY A 85 -6.07 11.04 -7.80
N ASN A 86 -5.88 10.09 -6.87
CA ASN A 86 -5.17 8.83 -7.11
C ASN A 86 -6.17 7.70 -7.36
N ALA A 87 -5.79 6.75 -8.23
CA ALA A 87 -6.59 5.56 -8.48
C ALA A 87 -5.82 4.27 -8.16
N LEU A 88 -6.55 3.26 -7.71
CA LEU A 88 -6.09 1.87 -7.64
C LEU A 88 -6.76 1.08 -8.75
N ALA A 89 -5.95 0.54 -9.65
CA ALA A 89 -6.40 -0.23 -10.79
C ALA A 89 -6.15 -1.73 -10.58
N PHE A 90 -6.92 -2.54 -11.30
CA PHE A 90 -6.75 -3.98 -11.33
C PHE A 90 -6.91 -4.51 -12.75
N PHE A 91 -6.18 -5.59 -13.02
CA PHE A 91 -6.38 -6.45 -14.18
C PHE A 91 -6.69 -7.87 -13.73
N ASP A 92 -7.68 -8.52 -14.34
CA ASP A 92 -7.77 -9.99 -14.32
C ASP A 92 -7.19 -10.56 -15.62
N PHE A 93 -6.87 -11.86 -15.63
CA PHE A 93 -6.36 -12.53 -16.83
C PHE A 93 -7.02 -13.89 -17.00
N PRO A 94 -8.25 -13.95 -17.54
CA PRO A 94 -8.97 -15.20 -17.70
C PRO A 94 -8.17 -16.23 -18.51
N GLY A 95 -8.08 -17.44 -17.96
CA GLY A 95 -7.34 -18.55 -18.57
C GLY A 95 -5.83 -18.56 -18.28
N LEU A 96 -5.29 -17.57 -17.57
CA LEU A 96 -3.93 -17.63 -17.02
C LEU A 96 -3.97 -18.12 -15.58
N GLU A 97 -3.12 -19.09 -15.26
CA GLU A 97 -2.91 -19.53 -13.88
C GLU A 97 -1.91 -18.59 -13.22
N MET A 98 -2.37 -17.89 -12.18
CA MET A 98 -1.58 -16.89 -11.47
C MET A 98 -1.02 -17.49 -10.19
N GLU A 99 0.28 -17.32 -9.97
CA GLU A 99 0.90 -17.68 -8.70
C GLU A 99 0.40 -16.77 -7.56
N PRO A 100 0.28 -17.29 -6.32
CA PRO A 100 -0.05 -16.46 -5.17
C PRO A 100 0.97 -15.33 -4.98
N TYR A 101 0.49 -14.19 -4.45
CA TYR A 101 1.36 -13.09 -4.06
C TYR A 101 2.51 -13.55 -3.13
N LYS A 102 3.70 -13.00 -3.35
CA LYS A 102 4.89 -13.21 -2.53
C LYS A 102 5.57 -11.86 -2.26
N GLU A 103 5.86 -11.58 -1.00
CA GLU A 103 6.61 -10.40 -0.55
C GLU A 103 8.12 -10.63 -0.81
N VAL A 104 8.55 -10.43 -2.06
CA VAL A 104 9.94 -10.65 -2.52
C VAL A 104 10.48 -9.42 -3.24
N LEU A 105 11.80 -9.36 -3.45
CA LEU A 105 12.43 -8.26 -4.19
C LEU A 105 11.81 -8.11 -5.58
N GLY A 106 11.40 -6.89 -5.92
CA GLY A 106 10.71 -6.55 -7.16
C GLY A 106 9.18 -6.68 -7.10
N SER A 107 8.63 -7.22 -6.01
CA SER A 107 7.19 -7.21 -5.71
C SER A 107 6.80 -5.97 -4.89
N LEU A 108 5.50 -5.78 -4.66
CA LEU A 108 4.99 -4.84 -3.66
C LEU A 108 5.36 -5.34 -2.26
N HIS A 109 5.75 -4.45 -1.34
CA HIS A 109 5.90 -4.80 0.08
C HIS A 109 4.58 -4.60 0.84
N HIS A 110 3.97 -3.42 0.73
CA HIS A 110 2.56 -3.15 1.05
C HIS A 110 2.10 -1.85 0.40
N LEU A 111 0.79 -1.63 0.33
CA LEU A 111 0.16 -0.37 -0.03
C LEU A 111 -0.44 0.29 1.23
N ALA A 112 0.14 1.42 1.66
CA ALA A 112 -0.37 2.20 2.78
C ALA A 112 -1.29 3.32 2.29
N ILE A 113 -2.49 3.39 2.86
CA ILE A 113 -3.56 4.31 2.46
C ILE A 113 -3.95 5.15 3.67
N SER A 114 -3.80 6.46 3.54
CA SER A 114 -4.20 7.43 4.57
C SER A 114 -5.73 7.53 4.63
N VAL A 115 -6.28 7.43 5.84
CA VAL A 115 -7.71 7.63 6.11
C VAL A 115 -7.90 8.47 7.39
N PRO A 116 -8.97 9.28 7.50
CA PRO A 116 -9.29 9.95 8.76
C PRO A 116 -9.47 8.95 9.91
N LEU A 117 -9.10 9.31 11.13
CA LEU A 117 -9.15 8.41 12.30
C LEU A 117 -10.55 7.78 12.52
N ASP A 118 -11.62 8.54 12.31
CA ASP A 118 -12.98 8.00 12.48
C ASP A 118 -13.36 7.01 11.36
N THR A 119 -12.91 7.29 10.12
CA THR A 119 -13.00 6.33 9.00
C THR A 119 -12.20 5.08 9.31
N TRP A 120 -10.97 5.23 9.79
CA TRP A 120 -10.11 4.12 10.18
C TRP A 120 -10.79 3.20 11.20
N LYS A 121 -11.35 3.75 12.28
CA LYS A 121 -12.07 2.96 13.32
C LYS A 121 -13.26 2.22 12.73
N ARG A 122 -13.97 2.83 11.78
CA ARG A 122 -15.12 2.22 11.11
C ARG A 122 -14.68 1.10 10.17
N LEU A 123 -13.66 1.32 9.34
CA LEU A 123 -13.13 0.30 8.42
C LEU A 123 -12.50 -0.88 9.17
N ARG A 124 -11.82 -0.62 10.30
CA ARG A 124 -11.33 -1.64 11.24
C ARG A 124 -12.43 -2.64 11.64
N VAL A 125 -13.62 -2.14 12.01
CA VAL A 125 -14.78 -2.97 12.38
C VAL A 125 -15.36 -3.70 11.16
N LYS A 126 -15.41 -3.06 9.99
CA LYS A 126 -15.88 -3.70 8.75
C LYS A 126 -14.99 -4.86 8.32
N LEU A 127 -13.67 -4.71 8.45
CA LEU A 127 -12.70 -5.78 8.18
C LEU A 127 -12.96 -6.99 9.09
N GLU A 128 -13.11 -6.78 10.40
CA GLU A 128 -13.45 -7.87 11.33
C GLU A 128 -14.80 -8.52 11.01
N THR A 129 -15.81 -7.72 10.69
CA THR A 129 -17.16 -8.20 10.35
C THR A 129 -17.16 -9.04 9.07
N ALA A 130 -16.30 -8.68 8.11
CA ALA A 130 -16.09 -9.43 6.87
C ALA A 130 -15.19 -10.67 7.07
N GLY A 131 -14.69 -10.92 8.29
CA GLY A 131 -13.82 -12.05 8.59
C GLY A 131 -12.38 -11.89 8.08
N ILE A 132 -11.94 -10.67 7.79
CA ILE A 132 -10.58 -10.37 7.35
C ILE A 132 -9.66 -10.30 8.57
N GLU A 133 -8.56 -11.06 8.53
CA GLU A 133 -7.56 -11.07 9.59
C GLU A 133 -6.73 -9.78 9.60
N ILE A 134 -6.60 -9.17 10.78
CA ILE A 134 -5.65 -8.07 11.02
C ILE A 134 -4.32 -8.68 11.44
N ALA A 135 -3.33 -8.60 10.56
CA ALA A 135 -2.00 -9.15 10.77
C ALA A 135 -1.17 -8.33 11.79
N PHE A 136 -1.39 -7.01 11.85
CA PHE A 136 -0.73 -6.12 12.80
C PHE A 136 -1.56 -4.86 13.03
N GLU A 137 -1.53 -4.33 14.26
CA GLU A 137 -2.21 -3.09 14.63
C GLU A 137 -1.37 -2.29 15.62
N HIS A 138 -1.16 -1.01 15.33
CA HIS A 138 -0.46 -0.10 16.23
C HIS A 138 -0.84 1.37 15.98
N ALA A 139 -1.27 2.06 17.03
CA ALA A 139 -1.40 3.53 17.07
C ALA A 139 -2.11 4.18 15.86
N GLY A 140 -3.17 3.56 15.32
CA GLY A 140 -3.88 4.07 14.15
C GLY A 140 -3.35 3.55 12.81
N SER A 141 -2.48 2.55 12.82
CA SER A 141 -2.10 1.75 11.65
C SER A 141 -2.66 0.33 11.81
N ILE A 142 -3.26 -0.23 10.77
CA ILE A 142 -3.60 -1.66 10.67
C ILE A 142 -3.09 -2.25 9.36
N TYR A 143 -2.52 -3.45 9.45
CA TYR A 143 -2.10 -4.25 8.30
C TYR A 143 -3.01 -5.47 8.15
N PHE A 144 -3.39 -5.75 6.92
CA PHE A 144 -4.22 -6.89 6.51
C PHE A 144 -3.91 -7.22 5.06
N ASN A 145 -4.44 -8.33 4.56
CA ASN A 145 -4.28 -8.71 3.16
C ASN A 145 -5.56 -8.44 2.37
N GLY A 146 -5.40 -8.04 1.12
CA GLY A 146 -6.50 -8.01 0.16
C GLY A 146 -6.84 -9.41 -0.39
N PRO A 147 -7.80 -9.50 -1.31
CA PRO A 147 -8.35 -10.77 -1.80
C PRO A 147 -7.34 -11.69 -2.46
N ASP A 148 -6.27 -11.13 -3.03
CA ASP A 148 -5.23 -11.84 -3.77
C ASP A 148 -3.91 -11.91 -2.99
N GLY A 149 -3.95 -11.57 -1.69
CA GLY A 149 -2.84 -11.68 -0.75
C GLY A 149 -1.94 -10.44 -0.67
N GLU A 150 -2.20 -9.42 -1.49
CA GLU A 150 -1.49 -8.15 -1.44
C GLU A 150 -1.61 -7.51 -0.07
N ARG A 151 -0.48 -7.05 0.48
CA ARG A 151 -0.45 -6.48 1.82
C ARG A 151 -0.91 -5.02 1.78
N LEU A 152 -1.89 -4.70 2.61
CA LEU A 152 -2.49 -3.38 2.72
C LEU A 152 -2.27 -2.81 4.12
N GLU A 153 -2.20 -1.49 4.19
CA GLU A 153 -2.19 -0.73 5.43
C GLU A 153 -3.23 0.39 5.37
N LEU A 154 -4.08 0.49 6.39
CA LEU A 154 -4.84 1.72 6.65
C LEU A 154 -4.14 2.50 7.75
N LEU A 155 -3.74 3.73 7.43
CA LEU A 155 -2.97 4.61 8.30
C LEU A 155 -3.77 5.86 8.65
N ALA A 156 -3.98 6.10 9.94
CA ALA A 156 -4.70 7.26 10.47
C ALA A 156 -3.77 8.47 10.68
N GLU A 157 -2.95 8.79 9.68
CA GLU A 157 -2.09 9.98 9.65
C GLU A 157 -2.28 10.77 8.35
N PRO A 158 -2.06 12.10 8.35
CA PRO A 158 -2.10 12.90 7.12
C PRO A 158 -1.12 12.42 6.05
N LEU A 159 -1.47 12.65 4.78
CA LEU A 159 -0.54 12.41 3.68
C LEU A 159 0.77 13.19 3.87
N GLY A 160 1.90 12.50 3.71
CA GLY A 160 3.22 13.11 3.85
C GLY A 160 3.71 13.21 5.30
N GLU A 161 3.02 12.61 6.26
CA GLU A 161 3.46 12.47 7.64
C GLU A 161 3.66 10.98 8.02
N MET A 162 4.60 10.74 8.94
CA MET A 162 4.86 9.42 9.52
C MET A 162 5.24 9.57 11.00
N ASN A 163 4.48 8.98 11.92
CA ASN A 163 4.62 9.13 13.37
C ASN A 163 4.65 10.60 13.81
N GLY A 164 3.75 11.41 13.25
CA GLY A 164 3.67 12.86 13.47
C GLY A 164 4.88 13.67 12.99
N ARG A 165 5.70 13.11 12.07
CA ARG A 165 6.84 13.80 11.45
C ARG A 165 6.62 13.96 9.95
N PRO A 166 6.88 15.13 9.37
CA PRO A 166 6.81 15.29 7.92
C PRO A 166 7.90 14.43 7.25
N VAL A 167 7.48 13.65 6.26
CA VAL A 167 8.36 12.84 5.39
C VAL A 167 8.47 13.39 3.97
N LEU A 168 7.69 14.43 3.65
CA LEU A 168 7.77 15.23 2.42
C LEU A 168 8.30 16.63 2.68
#